data_AF-A0AAV6M9I4-F1
#
_entry.id   AF-A0AAV6M9I4-F1
#
_cell.length_a   1.000
_cell.length_b   1.000
_cell.length_c   1.000
_cell.angle_alpha   90.00
_cell.angle_beta   90.00
_cell.angle_gamma   90.00
#
_symmetry.space_group_name_H-M   'P 1'
#
loop_
_entity.id
_entity.type
_entity.pdbx_description
1 polymer ?
#
loop_
_entity_poly.entity_id
_entity_poly.type
_entity_poly.pdbx_seq_one_letter_code
_entity_poly.pdbx_strand_id
1 'polypeptide(L)'
;MDTIPNSLCLSPTSDLTVKSSAVRCFFPIRNRYSVNFRSSPTRIELNRNRFSGLSLRPMRGKSWARSAQIMDQSASKTDSSAPTIVEVDLGDRSYPIYIGSGLLDQPEILQRHVHGKRVLIVTNDTVGPLYLDKVAEALTVGNPNVSIESVILPDGEKYKDMDTLMKVFDKAIESRLDRRCTFVALGGGVIGDMCGYAAASFLRGVNFIQIPTTVMAQVDSSVGGKTGINHRLGKNLIGAFYQPQCVVVDTDTLNTLPERELASGFAEVIKYGLIRDAEFFEWQEKNMPSLLARDPAALAYAIKRSCENKAEVVSLDEKESGLRATLNLGHTFGHAIETGFGYGQWLHGEAVAVGTVMAVDMSYRLGWIDDTIVSRVLAILKQAKLPTAPPDSMTVEMFKSIMAVDKKVADGLLRLILLKGPLGNCVFTGDYDRKALDETLHSFCKS
;
A
#
# COMPACT_ATOMS: atom_id res chain seq x y z
N MET A 1 42.04 26.34 39.05
CA MET A 1 43.01 27.43 38.80
C MET A 1 42.33 28.40 37.86
N ASP A 2 41.22 29.03 38.28
CA ASP A 2 41.10 30.19 39.19
C ASP A 2 40.96 31.45 38.30
N THR A 3 40.01 32.37 38.44
CA THR A 3 39.03 32.70 39.48
C THR A 3 38.02 33.71 38.90
N ILE A 4 36.77 33.68 39.38
CA ILE A 4 35.78 34.78 39.32
C ILE A 4 35.99 35.69 40.57
N PRO A 5 35.53 36.96 40.65
CA PRO A 5 34.16 37.32 41.09
C PRO A 5 33.63 38.62 40.39
N ASN A 6 32.41 39.16 40.47
CA ASN A 6 31.25 39.17 41.39
C ASN A 6 30.02 39.65 40.54
N SER A 7 28.87 38.96 40.53
CA SER A 7 27.70 39.11 41.43
C SER A 7 27.01 40.49 41.44
N LEU A 8 25.74 40.51 41.00
CA LEU A 8 24.67 41.39 41.49
C LEU A 8 23.33 40.72 41.20
N CYS A 9 22.78 40.08 42.24
CA CYS A 9 21.38 39.68 42.34
C CYS A 9 20.49 40.92 42.40
N LEU A 10 19.28 40.85 41.84
CA LEU A 10 18.06 41.40 42.44
C LEU A 10 16.83 40.81 41.70
N SER A 11 16.03 40.05 42.43
CA SER A 11 14.58 39.84 42.20
C SER A 11 13.89 40.28 43.49
N PRO A 12 12.65 40.81 43.47
CA PRO A 12 11.50 39.89 43.43
C PRO A 12 10.21 40.42 42.76
N THR A 13 9.40 39.45 42.32
CA THR A 13 7.91 39.36 42.35
C THR A 13 7.05 40.47 41.74
N SER A 14 6.19 40.10 40.80
CA SER A 14 4.73 40.24 40.97
C SER A 14 3.95 39.44 39.92
N ASP A 15 2.88 38.82 40.42
CA ASP A 15 1.88 38.03 39.71
C ASP A 15 1.19 38.80 38.58
N LEU A 16 1.03 38.15 37.43
CA LEU A 16 0.07 38.56 36.40
C LEU A 16 -0.87 37.40 36.10
N THR A 17 -2.02 37.46 36.75
CA THR A 17 -3.23 36.71 36.45
C THR A 17 -3.82 37.18 35.12
N VAL A 18 -3.73 36.36 34.07
CA VAL A 18 -4.42 36.61 32.80
C VAL A 18 -5.82 36.01 32.88
N LYS A 19 -6.82 36.90 32.95
CA LYS A 19 -8.25 36.58 32.82
C LYS A 19 -8.54 36.10 31.39
N SER A 20 -9.09 34.90 31.26
CA SER A 20 -9.68 34.41 30.00
C SER A 20 -11.07 35.02 29.79
N SER A 21 -11.20 35.98 28.87
CA SER A 21 -12.50 36.42 28.36
C SER A 21 -12.90 35.54 27.17
N ALA A 22 -13.79 34.58 27.43
CA ALA A 22 -14.45 33.79 26.41
C ALA A 22 -15.43 34.67 25.61
N VAL A 23 -15.07 34.99 24.36
CA VAL A 23 -15.99 35.58 23.39
C VAL A 23 -16.83 34.44 22.79
N ARG A 24 -18.07 34.31 23.27
CA ARG A 24 -19.10 33.45 22.65
C ARG A 24 -19.66 34.17 21.43
N CYS A 25 -19.25 33.75 20.23
CA CYS A 25 -19.96 34.12 19.00
C CYS A 25 -21.20 33.24 18.84
N PHE A 26 -22.37 33.83 19.10
CA PHE A 26 -23.67 33.31 18.70
C PHE A 26 -23.91 33.67 17.22
N PHE A 27 -24.09 32.67 16.36
CA PHE A 27 -24.72 32.83 15.05
C PHE A 27 -26.07 32.09 15.06
N PRO A 28 -27.20 32.76 14.73
CA PRO A 28 -28.47 32.08 14.57
C PRO A 28 -28.62 31.65 13.10
N ILE A 29 -28.74 30.34 12.85
CA ILE A 29 -29.22 29.86 11.55
C ILE A 29 -30.49 29.05 11.76
N ARG A 30 -31.52 29.50 11.04
CA ARG A 30 -32.90 29.04 11.05
C ARG A 30 -33.00 27.56 10.66
N ASN A 31 -33.94 26.90 11.33
CA ASN A 31 -34.35 25.52 11.11
C ASN A 31 -35.38 25.41 9.95
N ARG A 32 -35.52 24.19 9.44
CA ARG A 32 -36.60 23.59 8.62
C ARG A 32 -36.41 23.55 7.10
N TYR A 33 -35.83 22.44 6.64
CA TYR A 33 -36.44 21.66 5.57
C TYR A 33 -36.90 20.33 6.16
N SER A 34 -38.19 20.05 6.01
CA SER A 34 -38.83 18.80 6.38
C SER A 34 -39.01 18.00 5.10
N VAL A 35 -38.45 16.79 5.05
CA VAL A 35 -38.73 15.82 3.99
C VAL A 35 -39.37 14.62 4.66
N ASN A 36 -40.69 14.51 4.47
CA ASN A 36 -41.48 13.35 4.87
C ASN A 36 -41.21 12.21 3.88
N PHE A 37 -40.58 11.13 4.34
CA PHE A 37 -40.70 9.83 3.67
C PHE A 37 -41.89 9.09 4.27
N ARG A 38 -43.02 9.07 3.53
CA ARG A 38 -44.11 8.14 3.79
C ARG A 38 -43.86 6.84 3.04
N SER A 39 -44.07 5.77 3.80
CA SER A 39 -44.05 4.37 3.43
C SER A 39 -45.14 3.98 2.44
N SER A 40 -44.81 3.04 1.55
CA SER A 40 -45.78 2.17 0.88
C SER A 40 -45.11 0.82 0.57
N PRO A 41 -45.54 -0.30 1.19
CA PRO A 41 -45.06 -1.62 0.84
C PRO A 41 -46.02 -2.26 -0.18
N THR A 42 -45.53 -2.50 -1.39
CA THR A 42 -46.26 -3.27 -2.41
C THR A 42 -45.96 -4.76 -2.21
N ARG A 43 -46.99 -5.51 -1.80
CA ARG A 43 -47.01 -6.99 -1.77
C ARG A 43 -46.79 -7.53 -3.18
N ILE A 44 -45.88 -8.49 -3.32
CA ILE A 44 -45.81 -9.42 -4.46
C ILE A 44 -46.34 -10.76 -3.96
N GLU A 45 -47.47 -11.20 -4.51
CA GLU A 45 -48.05 -12.50 -4.25
C GLU A 45 -47.37 -13.59 -5.10
N LEU A 46 -47.16 -14.72 -4.44
CA LEU A 46 -46.69 -15.99 -4.98
C LEU A 46 -47.68 -16.58 -5.98
N ASN A 47 -47.18 -17.16 -7.07
CA ASN A 47 -47.93 -18.17 -7.81
C ASN A 47 -47.12 -19.48 -7.87
N ARG A 48 -47.63 -20.49 -7.16
CA ARG A 48 -47.21 -21.89 -7.19
C ARG A 48 -48.38 -22.71 -7.73
N ASN A 49 -48.17 -23.46 -8.82
CA ASN A 49 -48.74 -24.79 -9.05
C ASN A 49 -48.16 -25.35 -10.37
N ARG A 50 -47.33 -26.40 -10.30
CA ARG A 50 -47.65 -27.83 -10.51
C ARG A 50 -47.69 -28.24 -11.99
N PHE A 51 -46.82 -29.18 -12.37
CA PHE A 51 -47.24 -30.50 -12.87
C PHE A 51 -46.11 -31.52 -12.72
N SER A 52 -46.52 -32.77 -12.62
CA SER A 52 -45.85 -33.93 -12.02
C SER A 52 -45.30 -34.93 -13.04
N GLY A 53 -44.19 -35.59 -12.67
CA GLY A 53 -44.01 -37.04 -12.79
C GLY A 53 -43.36 -37.59 -14.05
N LEU A 54 -42.24 -38.31 -13.89
CA LEU A 54 -42.07 -39.70 -14.38
C LEU A 54 -40.76 -40.36 -13.88
N SER A 55 -41.00 -41.50 -13.22
CA SER A 55 -40.21 -42.71 -12.93
C SER A 55 -38.71 -42.85 -13.27
N LEU A 56 -38.00 -43.41 -12.28
CA LEU A 56 -36.64 -43.99 -12.30
C LEU A 56 -36.55 -45.34 -13.04
N ARG A 57 -35.37 -45.66 -13.61
CA ARG A 57 -34.53 -46.84 -13.27
C ARG A 57 -33.15 -46.81 -13.97
N PRO A 58 -32.12 -47.50 -13.44
CA PRO A 58 -30.70 -47.24 -13.73
C PRO A 58 -30.07 -48.26 -14.70
N MET A 59 -29.02 -47.85 -15.41
CA MET A 59 -28.11 -48.79 -16.09
C MET A 59 -26.65 -48.56 -15.72
N ARG A 60 -26.03 -49.64 -15.24
CA ARG A 60 -24.58 -49.81 -15.11
C ARG A 60 -23.98 -50.04 -16.51
N GLY A 61 -22.91 -49.32 -16.84
CA GLY A 61 -22.05 -49.60 -17.99
C GLY A 61 -20.60 -49.31 -17.63
N LYS A 62 -19.78 -50.37 -17.60
CA LYS A 62 -18.32 -50.32 -17.39
C LYS A 62 -17.66 -49.67 -18.61
N SER A 63 -16.86 -48.61 -18.43
CA SER A 63 -16.00 -48.07 -19.48
C SER A 63 -14.62 -48.72 -19.44
N TRP A 64 -14.24 -49.34 -20.54
CA TRP A 64 -12.87 -49.76 -20.83
C TRP A 64 -12.08 -48.60 -21.44
N ALA A 65 -10.79 -48.54 -21.09
CA ALA A 65 -9.82 -47.59 -21.58
C ALA A 65 -9.62 -47.67 -23.11
N ARG A 66 -9.44 -46.52 -23.74
CA ARG A 66 -8.58 -46.37 -24.93
C ARG A 66 -7.83 -45.04 -24.87
N SER A 67 -6.53 -45.18 -24.89
CA SER A 67 -5.51 -44.15 -25.08
C SER A 67 -5.80 -43.35 -26.35
N ALA A 68 -5.86 -42.03 -26.23
CA ALA A 68 -5.87 -41.11 -27.37
C ALA A 68 -4.62 -40.22 -27.28
N GLN A 69 -4.00 -40.07 -28.44
CA GLN A 69 -2.65 -39.58 -28.68
C GLN A 69 -2.44 -38.13 -28.23
N ILE A 70 -1.22 -37.88 -27.79
CA ILE A 70 -0.57 -36.58 -27.64
C ILE A 70 -0.65 -35.86 -28.98
N MET A 71 -1.42 -34.78 -29.05
CA MET A 71 -1.32 -33.78 -30.12
C MET A 71 -0.53 -32.60 -29.58
N ASP A 72 0.64 -32.44 -30.19
CA ASP A 72 1.49 -31.26 -30.23
C ASP A 72 0.65 -30.00 -30.50
N GLN A 73 0.54 -29.12 -29.51
CA GLN A 73 0.05 -27.76 -29.71
C GLN A 73 1.26 -26.85 -29.83
N SER A 74 1.60 -26.58 -31.08
CA SER A 74 2.40 -25.43 -31.50
C SER A 74 2.00 -24.19 -30.71
N ALA A 75 3.00 -23.53 -30.11
CA ALA A 75 2.87 -22.24 -29.44
C ALA A 75 2.15 -21.23 -30.35
N SER A 76 0.88 -20.98 -30.02
CA SER A 76 0.06 -19.94 -30.63
C SER A 76 0.43 -18.59 -30.02
N LYS A 77 0.54 -17.58 -30.88
CA LYS A 77 0.78 -16.18 -30.56
C LYS A 77 -0.12 -15.70 -29.41
N THR A 78 0.47 -14.88 -28.54
CA THR A 78 -0.12 -14.14 -27.43
C THR A 78 -1.53 -13.62 -27.74
N ASP A 79 -2.54 -14.25 -27.15
CA ASP A 79 -3.89 -13.73 -27.10
C ASP A 79 -3.87 -12.57 -26.10
N SER A 80 -3.91 -11.33 -26.58
CA SER A 80 -3.92 -10.13 -25.74
C SER A 80 -5.29 -10.06 -25.02
N SER A 81 -5.42 -10.77 -23.90
CA SER A 81 -6.61 -10.67 -23.06
C SER A 81 -6.74 -9.25 -22.54
N ALA A 82 -7.94 -8.67 -22.63
CA ALA A 82 -8.23 -7.33 -22.11
C ALA A 82 -7.77 -7.19 -20.65
N PRO A 83 -7.22 -6.01 -20.25
CA PRO A 83 -6.74 -5.81 -18.88
C PRO A 83 -7.89 -5.96 -17.88
N THR A 84 -7.59 -6.56 -16.73
CA THR A 84 -8.47 -6.45 -15.56
C THR A 84 -8.43 -5.03 -15.05
N ILE A 85 -9.58 -4.47 -14.70
CA ILE A 85 -9.69 -3.09 -14.19
C ILE A 85 -10.26 -3.13 -12.77
N VAL A 86 -9.54 -2.49 -11.83
CA VAL A 86 -10.05 -2.16 -10.50
C VAL A 86 -10.21 -0.64 -10.43
N GLU A 87 -11.43 -0.18 -10.18
CA GLU A 87 -11.71 1.25 -10.02
C GLU A 87 -11.51 1.69 -8.57
N VAL A 88 -10.79 2.80 -8.37
CA VAL A 88 -10.70 3.47 -7.08
C VAL A 88 -11.70 4.62 -7.06
N ASP A 89 -12.82 4.45 -6.36
CA ASP A 89 -13.88 5.46 -6.31
C ASP A 89 -13.53 6.58 -5.32
N LEU A 90 -13.31 7.78 -5.83
CA LEU A 90 -13.06 9.01 -5.08
C LEU A 90 -13.87 10.18 -5.66
N GLY A 91 -15.04 9.90 -6.25
CA GLY A 91 -15.86 10.87 -6.97
C GLY A 91 -15.13 11.41 -8.19
N ASP A 92 -14.99 12.74 -8.30
CA ASP A 92 -14.34 13.41 -9.45
C ASP A 92 -12.85 13.05 -9.62
N ARG A 93 -12.23 12.41 -8.62
CA ARG A 93 -10.82 12.00 -8.63
C ARG A 93 -10.66 10.48 -8.76
N SER A 94 -11.71 9.78 -9.18
CA SER A 94 -11.65 8.33 -9.41
C SER A 94 -10.66 8.00 -10.52
N TYR A 95 -10.00 6.85 -10.40
CA TYR A 95 -9.03 6.40 -11.40
C TYR A 95 -9.00 4.87 -11.52
N PRO A 96 -8.67 4.36 -12.72
CA PRO A 96 -8.52 2.93 -12.96
C PRO A 96 -7.14 2.41 -12.59
N ILE A 97 -7.11 1.18 -12.11
CA ILE A 97 -5.92 0.33 -12.01
C ILE A 97 -6.05 -0.75 -13.09
N TYR A 98 -5.21 -0.69 -14.11
CA TYR A 98 -5.12 -1.71 -15.16
C TYR A 98 -4.14 -2.79 -14.74
N ILE A 99 -4.55 -4.05 -14.81
CA ILE A 99 -3.76 -5.21 -14.39
C ILE A 99 -3.76 -6.25 -15.51
N GLY A 100 -2.57 -6.65 -15.96
CA GLY A 100 -2.41 -7.66 -17.00
C GLY A 100 -0.96 -7.85 -17.42
N SER A 101 -0.74 -8.79 -18.33
CA SER A 101 0.57 -9.03 -18.97
C SER A 101 0.66 -8.22 -20.27
N GLY A 102 1.85 -7.71 -20.58
CA GLY A 102 2.11 -6.95 -21.81
C GLY A 102 1.32 -5.63 -21.92
N LEU A 103 1.00 -4.99 -20.79
CA LEU A 103 0.28 -3.71 -20.80
C LEU A 103 1.16 -2.56 -21.28
N LEU A 104 2.48 -2.65 -21.12
CA LEU A 104 3.40 -1.65 -21.67
C LEU A 104 3.49 -1.70 -23.20
N ASP A 105 2.97 -2.74 -23.83
CA ASP A 105 2.85 -2.87 -25.29
C ASP A 105 1.48 -2.39 -25.82
N GLN A 106 0.65 -1.78 -24.96
CA GLN A 106 -0.69 -1.26 -25.27
C GLN A 106 -0.73 0.27 -25.10
N PRO A 107 -0.28 1.04 -26.11
CA PRO A 107 -0.13 2.49 -26.04
C PRO A 107 -1.39 3.23 -25.58
N GLU A 108 -2.55 2.74 -25.99
CA GLU A 108 -3.86 3.31 -25.67
C GLU A 108 -4.17 3.34 -24.16
N ILE A 109 -3.59 2.42 -23.38
CA ILE A 109 -3.76 2.39 -21.92
C ILE A 109 -3.07 3.59 -21.28
N LEU A 110 -1.85 3.93 -21.72
CA LEU A 110 -1.11 5.06 -21.17
C LEU A 110 -1.57 6.39 -21.77
N GLN A 111 -1.65 6.46 -23.10
CA GLN A 111 -1.86 7.73 -23.82
C GLN A 111 -3.22 8.37 -23.50
N ARG A 112 -4.26 7.58 -23.20
CA ARG A 112 -5.58 8.11 -22.84
C ARG A 112 -5.60 8.93 -21.54
N HIS A 113 -4.61 8.74 -20.68
CA HIS A 113 -4.46 9.44 -19.39
C HIS A 113 -3.44 10.58 -19.46
N VAL A 114 -2.84 10.83 -20.64
CA VAL A 114 -1.94 11.96 -20.90
C VAL A 114 -2.75 13.11 -21.48
N HIS A 115 -3.12 14.06 -20.63
CA HIS A 115 -3.98 15.20 -21.00
C HIS A 115 -3.21 16.42 -21.57
N GLY A 116 -1.91 16.27 -21.84
CA GLY A 116 -1.04 17.33 -22.34
C GLY A 116 -0.06 16.83 -23.39
N LYS A 117 0.94 17.65 -23.72
CA LYS A 117 1.93 17.36 -24.78
C LYS A 117 3.32 16.98 -24.26
N ARG A 118 3.53 17.12 -22.95
CA ARG A 118 4.83 16.91 -22.30
C ARG A 118 4.71 15.87 -21.21
N VAL A 119 5.60 14.88 -21.23
CA VAL A 119 5.67 13.86 -20.19
C VAL A 119 7.08 13.83 -19.61
N LEU A 120 7.17 13.71 -18.28
CA LEU A 120 8.43 13.47 -17.57
C LEU A 120 8.39 12.08 -16.94
N ILE A 121 9.20 11.16 -17.45
CA ILE A 121 9.36 9.84 -16.83
C ILE A 121 10.41 9.93 -15.72
N VAL A 122 10.01 9.58 -14.50
CA VAL A 122 10.91 9.51 -13.34
C VAL A 122 11.14 8.04 -13.02
N THR A 123 12.41 7.62 -13.02
CA THR A 123 12.82 6.24 -12.74
C THR A 123 14.15 6.21 -11.99
N ASN A 124 14.71 5.03 -11.72
CA ASN A 124 16.04 4.89 -11.13
C ASN A 124 17.04 4.22 -12.10
N ASP A 125 18.32 4.19 -11.69
CA ASP A 125 19.43 3.60 -12.45
C ASP A 125 19.32 2.08 -12.69
N THR A 126 18.45 1.39 -11.95
CA THR A 126 18.22 -0.06 -12.06
C THR A 126 17.04 -0.40 -12.99
N VAL A 127 15.93 0.32 -12.88
CA VAL A 127 14.69 0.13 -13.65
C VAL A 127 14.78 0.81 -15.02
N GLY A 128 15.47 1.95 -15.10
CA GLY A 128 15.60 2.73 -16.32
C GLY A 128 16.11 1.90 -17.51
N PRO A 129 17.25 1.20 -17.40
CA PRO A 129 17.77 0.35 -18.48
C PRO A 129 16.86 -0.80 -18.90
N LEU A 130 15.88 -1.20 -18.07
CA LEU A 130 14.98 -2.32 -18.35
C LEU A 130 13.71 -1.88 -19.08
N TYR A 131 13.13 -0.72 -18.71
CA TYR A 131 11.76 -0.37 -19.10
C TYR A 131 11.58 1.06 -19.60
N LEU A 132 12.57 1.96 -19.46
CA LEU A 132 12.39 3.37 -19.83
C LEU A 132 12.06 3.54 -21.32
N ASP A 133 12.83 2.91 -22.19
CA ASP A 133 12.64 3.02 -23.64
C ASP A 133 11.29 2.44 -24.07
N LYS A 134 10.90 1.29 -23.48
CA LYS A 134 9.61 0.65 -23.72
C LYS A 134 8.44 1.59 -23.36
N VAL A 135 8.51 2.24 -22.20
CA VAL A 135 7.48 3.19 -21.74
C VAL A 135 7.48 4.45 -22.61
N ALA A 136 8.64 4.97 -22.99
CA ALA A 136 8.75 6.13 -23.86
C ALA A 136 8.16 5.85 -25.26
N GLU A 137 8.42 4.66 -25.81
CA GLU A 137 7.81 4.18 -27.05
C GLU A 137 6.29 4.08 -26.91
N ALA A 138 5.77 3.43 -25.86
CA ALA A 138 4.33 3.31 -25.63
C ALA A 138 3.62 4.67 -25.53
N LEU A 139 4.29 5.69 -24.98
CA LEU A 139 3.73 7.05 -24.86
C LEU A 139 3.77 7.85 -26.17
N THR A 140 4.63 7.49 -27.13
CA THR A 140 4.88 8.30 -28.35
C THR A 140 4.46 7.62 -29.65
N VAL A 141 4.40 6.29 -29.68
CA VAL A 141 4.02 5.53 -30.87
C VAL A 141 2.62 5.94 -31.34
N GLY A 142 2.51 6.30 -32.61
CA GLY A 142 1.27 6.82 -33.19
C GLY A 142 0.82 8.19 -32.67
N ASN A 143 1.59 8.86 -31.81
CA ASN A 143 1.21 10.13 -31.19
C ASN A 143 2.30 11.20 -31.33
N PRO A 144 2.33 11.94 -32.46
CA PRO A 144 3.36 12.95 -32.73
C PRO A 144 3.24 14.21 -31.84
N ASN A 145 2.20 14.30 -31.00
CA ASN A 145 1.94 15.47 -30.16
C ASN A 145 2.55 15.36 -28.76
N VAL A 146 3.07 14.19 -28.39
CA VAL A 146 3.68 13.93 -27.09
C VAL A 146 5.19 13.91 -27.23
N SER A 147 5.89 14.68 -26.40
CA SER A 147 7.35 14.61 -26.26
C SER A 147 7.73 14.22 -24.84
N ILE A 148 8.73 13.35 -24.74
CA ILE A 148 9.18 12.72 -23.50
C ILE A 148 10.49 13.35 -23.03
N GLU A 149 10.59 13.55 -21.73
CA GLU A 149 11.85 13.71 -21.02
C GLU A 149 11.93 12.69 -19.88
N SER A 150 13.14 12.47 -19.36
CA SER A 150 13.35 11.55 -18.25
C SER A 150 14.29 12.11 -17.19
N VAL A 151 14.10 11.62 -15.96
CA VAL A 151 15.01 11.77 -14.82
C VAL A 151 15.34 10.38 -14.31
N ILE A 152 16.63 10.10 -14.17
CA ILE A 152 17.14 8.87 -13.57
C ILE A 152 17.69 9.22 -12.19
N LEU A 153 17.03 8.70 -11.15
CA LEU A 153 17.43 8.83 -9.75
C LEU A 153 18.34 7.66 -9.33
N PRO A 154 19.16 7.80 -8.28
CA PRO A 154 19.89 6.66 -7.72
C PRO A 154 18.92 5.67 -7.04
N ASP A 155 19.18 4.37 -7.15
CA ASP A 155 18.32 3.34 -6.53
C ASP A 155 18.54 3.18 -5.01
N GLY A 156 17.45 3.01 -4.28
CA GLY A 156 17.42 2.64 -2.86
C GLY A 156 16.69 3.61 -1.94
N GLU A 157 16.11 3.07 -0.85
CA GLU A 157 15.36 3.81 0.18
C GLU A 157 16.16 4.95 0.82
N LYS A 158 17.49 4.81 0.89
CA LYS A 158 18.39 5.84 1.44
C LYS A 158 18.40 7.15 0.65
N TYR A 159 17.97 7.13 -0.60
CA TYR A 159 17.85 8.31 -1.47
C TYR A 159 16.43 8.86 -1.52
N LYS A 160 15.51 8.31 -0.73
CA LYS A 160 14.13 8.78 -0.65
C LYS A 160 14.04 10.02 0.25
N ASP A 161 14.69 11.09 -0.16
CA ASP A 161 14.85 12.35 0.59
C ASP A 161 14.58 13.58 -0.28
N MET A 162 14.61 14.77 0.34
CA MET A 162 14.34 16.03 -0.34
C MET A 162 15.42 16.37 -1.37
N ASP A 163 16.69 16.10 -1.05
CA ASP A 163 17.82 16.44 -1.91
C ASP A 163 17.76 15.68 -3.24
N THR A 164 17.38 14.40 -3.19
CA THR A 164 17.18 13.60 -4.40
C THR A 164 15.90 14.01 -5.14
N LEU A 165 14.84 14.38 -4.40
CA LEU A 165 13.60 14.90 -4.99
C LEU A 165 13.83 16.20 -5.80
N MET A 166 14.75 17.06 -5.34
CA MET A 166 15.10 18.30 -6.05
C MET A 166 15.54 18.07 -7.50
N LYS A 167 16.22 16.95 -7.80
CA LYS A 167 16.60 16.60 -9.17
C LYS A 167 15.41 16.48 -10.12
N VAL A 168 14.25 16.06 -9.61
CA VAL A 168 13.01 15.99 -10.40
C VAL A 168 12.49 17.39 -10.71
N PHE A 169 12.52 18.30 -9.73
CA PHE A 169 12.11 19.69 -9.93
C PHE A 169 13.08 20.44 -10.86
N ASP A 170 14.38 20.28 -10.66
CA ASP A 170 15.42 20.91 -11.48
C ASP A 170 15.24 20.52 -12.94
N LYS A 171 15.14 19.22 -13.24
CA LYS A 171 14.85 18.75 -14.60
C LYS A 171 13.56 19.35 -15.14
N ALA A 172 12.46 19.29 -14.39
CA ALA A 172 11.17 19.80 -14.85
C ALA A 172 11.22 21.31 -15.19
N ILE A 173 11.96 22.11 -14.42
CA ILE A 173 12.13 23.55 -14.63
C ILE A 173 13.07 23.84 -15.80
N GLU A 174 14.21 23.16 -15.90
CA GLU A 174 15.17 23.28 -17.00
C GLU A 174 14.51 22.95 -18.35
N SER A 175 13.68 21.92 -18.36
CA SER A 175 12.85 21.47 -19.47
C SER A 175 11.67 22.40 -19.80
N ARG A 176 11.42 23.39 -18.95
CA ARG A 176 10.30 24.34 -19.03
C ARG A 176 8.94 23.64 -19.11
N LEU A 177 8.76 22.59 -18.31
CA LEU A 177 7.47 21.91 -18.21
C LEU A 177 6.42 22.86 -17.61
N ASP A 178 5.19 22.74 -18.09
CA ASP A 178 4.05 23.56 -17.66
C ASP A 178 2.99 22.73 -16.92
N ARG A 179 1.91 23.38 -16.49
CA ARG A 179 0.83 22.75 -15.69
C ARG A 179 0.10 21.60 -16.40
N ARG A 180 0.23 21.46 -17.71
CA ARG A 180 -0.37 20.38 -18.50
C ARG A 180 0.58 19.18 -18.67
N CYS A 181 1.82 19.25 -18.17
CA CYS A 181 2.69 18.08 -18.22
C CYS A 181 2.13 16.93 -17.37
N THR A 182 2.53 15.71 -17.71
CA THR A 182 2.22 14.51 -16.91
C THR A 182 3.52 13.89 -16.44
N PHE A 183 3.63 13.59 -15.14
CA PHE A 183 4.76 12.81 -14.62
C PHE A 183 4.43 11.32 -14.69
N VAL A 184 5.39 10.47 -15.02
CA VAL A 184 5.22 9.02 -15.05
C VAL A 184 6.20 8.42 -14.05
N ALA A 185 5.67 7.80 -12.99
CA ALA A 185 6.47 7.09 -12.01
C ALA A 185 6.73 5.66 -12.51
N LEU A 186 7.96 5.39 -12.98
CA LEU A 186 8.37 4.08 -13.48
C LEU A 186 9.33 3.41 -12.50
N GLY A 187 8.84 2.49 -11.67
CA GLY A 187 9.67 1.79 -10.70
C GLY A 187 8.89 1.21 -9.52
N GLY A 188 9.61 0.91 -8.44
CA GLY A 188 9.02 0.47 -7.17
C GLY A 188 8.41 1.62 -6.35
N GLY A 189 8.04 1.31 -5.10
CA GLY A 189 7.37 2.27 -4.22
C GLY A 189 8.17 3.52 -3.88
N VAL A 190 9.51 3.44 -3.88
CA VAL A 190 10.39 4.62 -3.71
C VAL A 190 10.14 5.64 -4.82
N ILE A 191 10.21 5.21 -6.08
CA ILE A 191 9.95 6.07 -7.24
C ILE A 191 8.49 6.54 -7.25
N GLY A 192 7.54 5.66 -6.93
CA GLY A 192 6.12 6.00 -6.83
C GLY A 192 5.87 7.17 -5.87
N ASP A 193 6.40 7.07 -4.65
CA ASP A 193 6.22 8.09 -3.61
C ASP A 193 6.93 9.41 -3.97
N MET A 194 8.17 9.35 -4.46
CA MET A 194 8.94 10.53 -4.84
C MET A 194 8.31 11.24 -6.04
N CYS A 195 8.01 10.50 -7.11
CA CYS A 195 7.39 11.06 -8.32
C CYS A 195 6.01 11.64 -8.02
N GLY A 196 5.19 10.93 -7.23
CA GLY A 196 3.88 11.42 -6.82
C GLY A 196 3.96 12.70 -6.00
N TYR A 197 4.91 12.81 -5.07
CA TYR A 197 5.08 14.01 -4.26
C TYR A 197 5.67 15.19 -5.06
N ALA A 198 6.57 14.89 -6.01
CA ALA A 198 7.04 15.87 -6.98
C ALA A 198 5.89 16.38 -7.85
N ALA A 199 5.02 15.51 -8.36
CA ALA A 199 3.86 15.90 -9.16
C ALA A 199 2.85 16.74 -8.36
N ALA A 200 2.63 16.41 -7.08
CA ALA A 200 1.78 17.19 -6.18
C ALA A 200 2.30 18.62 -5.96
N SER A 201 3.64 18.78 -5.92
CA SER A 201 4.30 20.01 -5.52
C SER A 201 4.69 20.90 -6.70
N PHE A 202 5.11 20.30 -7.83
CA PHE A 202 5.54 21.02 -9.02
C PHE A 202 4.40 21.87 -9.57
N LEU A 203 4.64 23.18 -9.69
CA LEU A 203 3.63 24.18 -10.05
C LEU A 203 2.33 24.11 -9.21
N ARG A 204 2.40 23.55 -7.99
CA ARG A 204 1.26 23.27 -7.10
C ARG A 204 0.29 22.20 -7.61
N GLY A 205 0.77 21.27 -8.42
CA GLY A 205 0.01 20.13 -8.91
C GLY A 205 0.06 20.02 -10.43
N VAL A 206 0.54 18.87 -10.91
CA VAL A 206 0.45 18.40 -12.29
C VAL A 206 -0.04 16.95 -12.31
N ASN A 207 -0.54 16.48 -13.45
CA ASN A 207 -1.01 15.10 -13.56
C ASN A 207 0.15 14.11 -13.35
N PHE A 208 -0.14 12.92 -12.83
CA PHE A 208 0.83 11.83 -12.86
C PHE A 208 0.20 10.45 -13.07
N ILE A 209 0.98 9.51 -13.58
CA ILE A 209 0.63 8.11 -13.82
C ILE A 209 1.60 7.23 -13.04
N GLN A 210 1.12 6.12 -12.48
CA GLN A 210 1.97 5.11 -11.85
C GLN A 210 2.16 3.89 -12.76
N ILE A 211 3.41 3.46 -12.92
CA ILE A 211 3.81 2.19 -13.56
C ILE A 211 4.64 1.42 -12.52
N PRO A 212 3.99 0.74 -11.56
CA PRO A 212 4.68 0.00 -10.50
C PRO A 212 5.35 -1.27 -11.02
N THR A 213 6.65 -1.43 -10.76
CA THR A 213 7.45 -2.57 -11.26
C THR A 213 7.89 -3.56 -10.18
N THR A 214 7.38 -3.43 -8.95
CA THR A 214 7.61 -4.38 -7.85
C THR A 214 6.29 -4.88 -7.29
N VAL A 215 6.25 -6.10 -6.73
CA VAL A 215 5.02 -6.63 -6.10
C VAL A 215 4.50 -5.66 -5.03
N MET A 216 5.39 -5.19 -4.15
CA MET A 216 5.09 -4.18 -3.13
C MET A 216 4.36 -2.95 -3.71
N ALA A 217 4.88 -2.42 -4.82
CA ALA A 217 4.27 -1.25 -5.46
C ALA A 217 2.94 -1.57 -6.14
N GLN A 218 2.84 -2.73 -6.77
CA GLN A 218 1.64 -3.18 -7.48
C GLN A 218 0.46 -3.48 -6.55
N VAL A 219 0.73 -3.98 -5.34
CA VAL A 219 -0.32 -4.39 -4.39
C VAL A 219 -0.61 -3.37 -3.29
N ASP A 220 0.31 -2.45 -3.03
CA ASP A 220 0.18 -1.48 -1.94
C ASP A 220 0.49 -0.05 -2.43
N SER A 221 1.76 0.34 -2.60
CA SER A 221 2.12 1.77 -2.64
C SER A 221 1.55 2.55 -3.82
N SER A 222 1.22 1.90 -4.95
CA SER A 222 0.62 2.57 -6.10
C SER A 222 -0.86 2.96 -5.92
N VAL A 223 -1.52 2.42 -4.90
CA VAL A 223 -2.95 2.63 -4.64
C VAL A 223 -3.16 3.59 -3.47
N GLY A 224 -4.04 4.57 -3.66
CA GLY A 224 -4.55 5.46 -2.62
C GLY A 224 -3.78 6.75 -2.37
N GLY A 225 -2.83 7.09 -3.24
CA GLY A 225 -2.32 8.47 -3.36
C GLY A 225 -1.55 9.01 -2.16
N LYS A 226 -1.02 8.17 -1.26
CA LYS A 226 -0.02 8.65 -0.30
C LYS A 226 1.32 8.74 -1.02
N THR A 227 1.93 9.92 -0.99
CA THR A 227 3.19 10.20 -1.64
C THR A 227 4.10 10.91 -0.65
N GLY A 228 5.42 10.78 -0.78
CA GLY A 228 6.31 11.47 0.13
C GLY A 228 7.76 10.98 0.13
N ILE A 229 8.49 11.50 1.11
CA ILE A 229 9.91 11.25 1.33
C ILE A 229 10.20 11.09 2.82
N ASN A 230 11.36 10.52 3.10
CA ASN A 230 11.86 10.33 4.44
C ASN A 230 12.55 11.60 4.95
N HIS A 231 12.55 11.73 6.27
CA HIS A 231 13.45 12.62 6.98
C HIS A 231 14.44 11.75 7.77
N ARG A 232 15.63 12.27 8.09
CA ARG A 232 16.64 11.52 8.88
C ARG A 232 16.11 11.04 10.24
N LEU A 233 15.05 11.66 10.75
CA LEU A 233 14.41 11.31 12.03
C LEU A 233 13.18 10.40 11.88
N GLY A 234 12.76 10.04 10.67
CA GLY A 234 11.62 9.16 10.49
C GLY A 234 11.15 8.99 9.05
N LYS A 235 10.49 7.86 8.81
CA LYS A 235 10.03 7.41 7.50
C LYS A 235 8.73 8.10 7.09
N ASN A 236 8.62 8.53 5.82
CA ASN A 236 7.42 9.12 5.21
C ASN A 236 6.80 10.30 5.97
N LEU A 237 7.61 11.13 6.64
CA LEU A 237 7.11 12.25 7.46
C LEU A 237 6.73 13.48 6.64
N ILE A 238 7.23 13.59 5.40
CA ILE A 238 7.00 14.74 4.51
C ILE A 238 6.38 14.22 3.22
N GLY A 239 5.21 14.74 2.85
CA GLY A 239 4.49 14.22 1.68
C GLY A 239 3.15 14.88 1.42
N ALA A 240 2.38 14.28 0.51
CA ALA A 240 1.04 14.75 0.12
C ALA A 240 0.09 13.58 -0.18
N PHE A 241 -1.21 13.81 0.03
CA PHE A 241 -2.26 12.97 -0.53
C PHE A 241 -2.56 13.45 -1.95
N TYR A 242 -2.12 12.70 -2.96
CA TYR A 242 -2.20 13.06 -4.38
C TYR A 242 -2.46 11.82 -5.25
N GLN A 243 -3.59 11.80 -5.95
CA GLN A 243 -4.06 10.63 -6.71
C GLN A 243 -3.51 10.63 -8.14
N PRO A 244 -3.12 9.47 -8.69
CA PRO A 244 -2.72 9.37 -10.08
C PRO A 244 -3.93 9.49 -11.02
N GLN A 245 -3.66 9.71 -12.32
CA GLN A 245 -4.67 9.59 -13.38
C GLN A 245 -5.02 8.12 -13.66
N CYS A 246 -4.04 7.22 -13.52
CA CYS A 246 -4.21 5.78 -13.56
C CYS A 246 -3.00 5.06 -12.95
N VAL A 247 -3.16 3.76 -12.71
CA VAL A 247 -2.08 2.83 -12.39
C VAL A 247 -2.03 1.76 -13.47
N VAL A 248 -0.84 1.47 -14.02
CA VAL A 248 -0.63 0.43 -15.03
C VAL A 248 0.28 -0.66 -14.46
N VAL A 249 -0.34 -1.75 -14.04
CA VAL A 249 0.32 -2.95 -13.51
C VAL A 249 0.54 -3.91 -14.67
N ASP A 250 1.72 -3.84 -15.29
CA ASP A 250 2.20 -4.88 -16.20
C ASP A 250 2.88 -5.98 -15.38
N THR A 251 2.29 -7.18 -15.35
CA THR A 251 2.83 -8.31 -14.59
C THR A 251 4.18 -8.78 -15.13
N ASP A 252 4.50 -8.50 -16.39
CA ASP A 252 5.76 -8.95 -17.00
C ASP A 252 6.98 -8.23 -16.41
N THR A 253 6.79 -7.05 -15.81
CA THR A 253 7.88 -6.35 -15.11
C THR A 253 8.36 -7.13 -13.89
N LEU A 254 7.53 -8.04 -13.36
CA LEU A 254 7.95 -8.91 -12.27
C LEU A 254 8.94 -9.98 -12.72
N ASN A 255 9.12 -10.26 -14.01
CA ASN A 255 10.04 -11.31 -14.47
C ASN A 255 11.52 -10.99 -14.20
N THR A 256 11.89 -9.70 -14.11
CA THR A 256 13.26 -9.27 -13.79
C THR A 256 13.46 -8.96 -12.29
N LEU A 257 12.38 -8.96 -11.50
CA LEU A 257 12.42 -8.58 -10.09
C LEU A 257 13.19 -9.64 -9.27
N PRO A 258 14.18 -9.26 -8.44
CA PRO A 258 14.90 -10.22 -7.58
C PRO A 258 13.97 -11.01 -6.67
N GLU A 259 14.31 -12.27 -6.35
CA GLU A 259 13.47 -13.13 -5.50
C GLU A 259 13.19 -12.51 -4.12
N ARG A 260 14.18 -11.82 -3.53
CA ARG A 260 14.04 -11.14 -2.23
C ARG A 260 13.01 -10.01 -2.29
N GLU A 261 12.98 -9.26 -3.39
CA GLU A 261 12.00 -8.19 -3.64
C GLU A 261 10.59 -8.75 -3.91
N LEU A 262 10.51 -9.87 -4.63
CA LEU A 262 9.25 -10.60 -4.85
C LEU A 262 8.66 -11.04 -3.50
N ALA A 263 9.45 -11.72 -2.67
CA ALA A 263 9.05 -12.18 -1.35
C ALA A 263 8.64 -11.02 -0.43
N SER A 264 9.43 -9.93 -0.42
CA SER A 264 9.13 -8.70 0.32
C SER A 264 7.72 -8.17 0.00
N GLY A 265 7.33 -8.13 -1.28
CA GLY A 265 5.99 -7.69 -1.66
C GLY A 265 4.85 -8.56 -1.15
N PHE A 266 5.08 -9.86 -0.94
CA PHE A 266 4.04 -10.76 -0.39
C PHE A 266 3.72 -10.50 1.08
N ALA A 267 4.56 -9.78 1.82
CA ALA A 267 4.22 -9.33 3.17
C ALA A 267 2.92 -8.50 3.18
N GLU A 268 2.75 -7.61 2.20
CA GLU A 268 1.54 -6.79 2.09
C GLU A 268 0.33 -7.56 1.56
N VAL A 269 0.57 -8.53 0.67
CA VAL A 269 -0.50 -9.44 0.22
C VAL A 269 -1.08 -10.21 1.41
N ILE A 270 -0.21 -10.72 2.29
CA ILE A 270 -0.57 -11.41 3.53
C ILE A 270 -1.32 -10.49 4.50
N LYS A 271 -0.85 -9.25 4.63
CA LYS A 271 -1.49 -8.23 5.47
C LYS A 271 -2.98 -8.06 5.16
N TYR A 272 -3.37 -7.95 3.88
CA TYR A 272 -4.78 -7.78 3.51
C TYR A 272 -5.65 -8.95 4.00
N GLY A 273 -5.14 -10.17 3.87
CA GLY A 273 -5.83 -11.36 4.35
C GLY A 273 -6.06 -11.35 5.87
N LEU A 274 -5.05 -10.90 6.63
CA LEU A 274 -5.12 -10.82 8.08
C LEU A 274 -6.07 -9.75 8.60
N ILE A 275 -6.08 -8.58 7.97
CA ILE A 275 -6.82 -7.43 8.50
C ILE A 275 -8.28 -7.42 8.12
N ARG A 276 -8.66 -8.04 6.99
CA ARG A 276 -10.02 -7.90 6.44
C ARG A 276 -10.54 -9.01 5.52
N ASP A 277 -9.73 -10.00 5.13
CA ASP A 277 -10.09 -10.91 4.03
C ASP A 277 -9.61 -12.36 4.28
N ALA A 278 -10.32 -13.08 5.16
CA ALA A 278 -9.96 -14.43 5.56
C ALA A 278 -9.94 -15.42 4.38
N GLU A 279 -10.88 -15.30 3.44
CA GLU A 279 -10.91 -16.14 2.24
C GLU A 279 -9.68 -15.90 1.36
N PHE A 280 -9.24 -14.65 1.23
CA PHE A 280 -8.00 -14.34 0.52
C PHE A 280 -6.78 -14.89 1.24
N PHE A 281 -6.70 -14.81 2.57
CA PHE A 281 -5.62 -15.44 3.33
C PHE A 281 -5.56 -16.96 3.10
N GLU A 282 -6.70 -17.64 3.13
CA GLU A 282 -6.77 -19.09 2.84
C GLU A 282 -6.38 -19.43 1.41
N TRP A 283 -6.71 -18.57 0.45
CA TRP A 283 -6.23 -18.69 -0.92
C TRP A 283 -4.71 -18.54 -0.99
N GLN A 284 -4.13 -17.60 -0.26
CA GLN A 284 -2.68 -17.37 -0.22
C GLN A 284 -1.94 -18.58 0.36
N GLU A 285 -2.43 -19.18 1.45
CA GLU A 285 -1.82 -20.39 2.05
C GLU A 285 -1.70 -21.53 1.01
N LYS A 286 -2.70 -21.67 0.14
CA LYS A 286 -2.73 -22.70 -0.91
C LYS A 286 -1.83 -22.36 -2.11
N ASN A 287 -1.71 -21.08 -2.45
CA ASN A 287 -1.10 -20.61 -3.71
C ASN A 287 0.26 -19.93 -3.56
N MET A 288 0.80 -19.78 -2.34
CA MET A 288 2.13 -19.20 -2.11
C MET A 288 3.24 -19.87 -2.94
N PRO A 289 3.28 -21.20 -3.14
CA PRO A 289 4.27 -21.82 -4.02
C PRO A 289 4.17 -21.32 -5.47
N SER A 290 2.95 -21.17 -6.00
CA SER A 290 2.71 -20.62 -7.35
C SER A 290 3.11 -19.15 -7.45
N LEU A 291 2.83 -18.36 -6.40
CA LEU A 291 3.26 -16.95 -6.33
C LEU A 291 4.78 -16.82 -6.37
N LEU A 292 5.50 -17.63 -5.60
CA LEU A 292 6.97 -17.65 -5.60
C LEU A 292 7.54 -18.17 -6.93
N ALA A 293 6.81 -19.06 -7.61
CA ALA A 293 7.14 -19.54 -8.95
C ALA A 293 6.78 -18.54 -10.07
N ARG A 294 6.24 -17.36 -9.72
CA ARG A 294 5.79 -16.31 -10.65
C ARG A 294 4.74 -16.80 -11.64
N ASP A 295 3.85 -17.69 -11.18
CA ASP A 295 2.71 -18.12 -11.98
C ASP A 295 1.86 -16.88 -12.37
N PRO A 296 1.64 -16.61 -13.68
CA PRO A 296 0.96 -15.39 -14.12
C PRO A 296 -0.46 -15.26 -13.57
N ALA A 297 -1.20 -16.37 -13.48
CA ALA A 297 -2.58 -16.35 -13.00
C ALA A 297 -2.64 -16.09 -11.49
N ALA A 298 -1.76 -16.71 -10.71
CA ALA A 298 -1.64 -16.47 -9.27
C ALA A 298 -1.23 -15.03 -8.97
N LEU A 299 -0.23 -14.49 -9.68
CA LEU A 299 0.21 -13.11 -9.52
C LEU A 299 -0.91 -12.13 -9.87
N ALA A 300 -1.56 -12.29 -11.03
CA ALA A 300 -2.66 -11.43 -11.44
C ALA A 300 -3.81 -11.43 -10.43
N TYR A 301 -4.21 -12.61 -9.91
CA TYR A 301 -5.23 -12.70 -8.87
C TYR A 301 -4.81 -12.02 -7.57
N ALA A 302 -3.59 -12.29 -7.07
CA ALA A 302 -3.10 -11.70 -5.84
C ALA A 302 -3.01 -10.17 -5.92
N ILE A 303 -2.56 -9.63 -7.06
CA ILE A 303 -2.49 -8.19 -7.28
C ILE A 303 -3.90 -7.60 -7.35
N LYS A 304 -4.78 -8.16 -8.19
CA LYS A 304 -6.18 -7.71 -8.29
C LYS A 304 -6.86 -7.65 -6.92
N ARG A 305 -6.79 -8.75 -6.15
CA ARG A 305 -7.48 -8.84 -4.87
C ARG A 305 -6.88 -7.90 -3.82
N SER A 306 -5.57 -7.66 -3.86
CA SER A 306 -4.92 -6.66 -3.02
C SER A 306 -5.35 -5.24 -3.37
N CYS A 307 -5.41 -4.90 -4.67
CA CYS A 307 -5.90 -3.62 -5.16
C CYS A 307 -7.36 -3.40 -4.75
N GLU A 308 -8.24 -4.40 -4.89
CA GLU A 308 -9.64 -4.33 -4.44
C GLU A 308 -9.73 -4.02 -2.93
N ASN A 309 -8.99 -4.79 -2.11
CA ASN A 309 -8.95 -4.61 -0.66
C ASN A 309 -8.51 -3.19 -0.28
N LYS A 310 -7.48 -2.65 -0.95
CA LYS A 310 -6.99 -1.31 -0.66
C LYS A 310 -7.88 -0.21 -1.22
N ALA A 311 -8.41 -0.38 -2.43
CA ALA A 311 -9.32 0.57 -3.07
C ALA A 311 -10.55 0.82 -2.19
N GLU A 312 -11.19 -0.24 -1.69
CA GLU A 312 -12.35 -0.11 -0.82
C GLU A 312 -12.03 0.64 0.48
N VAL A 313 -10.89 0.34 1.13
CA VAL A 313 -10.45 1.10 2.32
C VAL A 313 -10.21 2.58 1.98
N VAL A 314 -9.57 2.85 0.86
CA VAL A 314 -9.23 4.22 0.41
C VAL A 314 -10.47 5.02 0.08
N SER A 315 -11.46 4.42 -0.60
CA SER A 315 -12.73 5.06 -0.93
C SER A 315 -13.52 5.44 0.33
N LEU A 316 -13.42 4.63 1.38
CA LEU A 316 -14.07 4.89 2.67
C LEU A 316 -13.30 5.88 3.56
N ASP A 317 -11.98 5.95 3.44
CA ASP A 317 -11.13 6.80 4.29
C ASP A 317 -9.85 7.25 3.57
N GLU A 318 -9.99 8.15 2.59
CA GLU A 318 -8.88 8.61 1.75
C GLU A 318 -7.75 9.25 2.59
N LYS A 319 -8.06 10.00 3.64
CA LYS A 319 -7.06 10.79 4.38
C LYS A 319 -6.60 10.15 5.69
N GLU A 320 -6.89 8.86 5.89
CA GLU A 320 -6.47 8.10 7.08
C GLU A 320 -6.92 8.73 8.40
N SER A 321 -8.23 8.99 8.52
CA SER A 321 -8.86 9.48 9.75
C SER A 321 -9.29 8.34 10.69
N GLY A 322 -9.39 7.11 10.20
CA GLY A 322 -9.84 5.95 10.98
C GLY A 322 -9.57 4.62 10.28
N LEU A 323 -10.51 4.16 9.44
CA LEU A 323 -10.47 2.83 8.82
C LEU A 323 -9.17 2.56 8.06
N ARG A 324 -8.63 3.53 7.33
CA ARG A 324 -7.40 3.35 6.56
C ARG A 324 -6.17 3.13 7.42
N ALA A 325 -6.23 3.44 8.72
CA ALA A 325 -5.18 3.12 9.67
C ALA A 325 -4.94 1.59 9.78
N THR A 326 -5.97 0.77 9.53
CA THR A 326 -5.88 -0.72 9.56
C THR A 326 -4.85 -1.28 8.58
N LEU A 327 -4.56 -0.56 7.48
CA LEU A 327 -3.50 -0.92 6.53
C LEU A 327 -2.10 -0.83 7.13
N ASN A 328 -1.95 -0.31 8.35
CA ASN A 328 -0.67 -0.20 9.05
C ASN A 328 -0.44 -1.36 10.05
N LEU A 329 -1.08 -2.53 9.87
CA LEU A 329 -0.72 -3.75 10.61
C LEU A 329 0.78 -4.04 10.44
N GLY A 330 1.46 -4.31 11.54
CA GLY A 330 2.90 -4.55 11.59
C GLY A 330 3.79 -3.32 11.36
N HIS A 331 3.28 -2.23 10.76
CA HIS A 331 4.11 -1.10 10.33
C HIS A 331 4.74 -0.31 11.48
N THR A 332 4.13 -0.23 12.67
CA THR A 332 4.77 0.46 13.81
C THR A 332 6.07 -0.23 14.21
N PHE A 333 6.04 -1.56 14.33
CA PHE A 333 7.23 -2.36 14.59
C PHE A 333 8.17 -2.38 13.39
N GLY A 334 7.62 -2.52 12.17
CA GLY A 334 8.40 -2.52 10.93
C GLY A 334 9.19 -1.23 10.73
N HIS A 335 8.57 -0.07 10.88
CA HIS A 335 9.27 1.22 10.78
C HIS A 335 10.34 1.39 11.86
N ALA A 336 10.12 0.84 13.07
CA ALA A 336 11.14 0.82 14.11
C ALA A 336 12.34 -0.05 13.71
N ILE A 337 12.12 -1.21 13.08
CA ILE A 337 13.19 -2.04 12.52
C ILE A 337 13.94 -1.28 11.42
N GLU A 338 13.24 -0.70 10.45
CA GLU A 338 13.86 0.01 9.33
C GLU A 338 14.69 1.21 9.79
N THR A 339 14.17 1.98 10.74
CA THR A 339 14.86 3.18 11.26
C THR A 339 16.01 2.79 12.19
N GLY A 340 15.82 1.80 13.07
CA GLY A 340 16.81 1.38 14.05
C GLY A 340 17.96 0.57 13.46
N PHE A 341 17.68 -0.26 12.45
CA PHE A 341 18.69 -1.04 11.74
C PHE A 341 19.37 -0.26 10.60
N GLY A 342 18.68 0.75 10.05
CA GLY A 342 19.16 1.64 9.00
C GLY A 342 18.48 1.41 7.66
N TYR A 343 18.10 2.50 6.98
CA TYR A 343 17.39 2.45 5.71
C TYR A 343 18.17 1.69 4.63
N GLY A 344 17.52 0.69 4.03
CA GLY A 344 18.08 -0.14 2.97
C GLY A 344 18.83 -1.39 3.43
N GLN A 345 18.99 -1.63 4.74
CA GLN A 345 19.55 -2.90 5.24
C GLN A 345 18.55 -4.05 5.08
N TRP A 346 17.31 -3.80 5.50
CA TRP A 346 16.17 -4.66 5.26
C TRP A 346 15.22 -4.01 4.27
N LEU A 347 14.57 -4.85 3.47
CA LEU A 347 13.46 -4.41 2.63
C LEU A 347 12.25 -4.11 3.51
N HIS A 348 11.41 -3.19 3.04
CA HIS A 348 10.21 -2.79 3.80
C HIS A 348 9.32 -3.99 4.15
N GLY A 349 9.08 -4.90 3.20
CA GLY A 349 8.26 -6.09 3.43
C GLY A 349 8.86 -7.07 4.43
N GLU A 350 10.18 -7.15 4.55
CA GLU A 350 10.85 -7.95 5.58
C GLU A 350 10.57 -7.38 6.98
N ALA A 351 10.68 -6.06 7.12
CA ALA A 351 10.38 -5.38 8.38
C ALA A 351 8.88 -5.46 8.72
N VAL A 352 7.98 -5.31 7.74
CA VAL A 352 6.53 -5.47 7.91
C VAL A 352 6.16 -6.91 8.27
N ALA A 353 6.82 -7.92 7.70
CA ALA A 353 6.60 -9.32 8.05
C ALA A 353 6.90 -9.58 9.54
N VAL A 354 8.08 -9.16 10.02
CA VAL A 354 8.44 -9.27 11.44
C VAL A 354 7.51 -8.44 12.30
N GLY A 355 7.20 -7.21 11.90
CA GLY A 355 6.28 -6.36 12.63
C GLY A 355 4.88 -6.95 12.74
N THR A 356 4.44 -7.68 11.71
CA THR A 356 3.18 -8.43 11.71
C THR A 356 3.24 -9.58 12.71
N VAL A 357 4.35 -10.32 12.78
CA VAL A 357 4.56 -11.35 13.81
C VAL A 357 4.50 -10.76 15.22
N MET A 358 5.15 -9.62 15.46
CA MET A 358 5.10 -8.94 16.77
C MET A 358 3.68 -8.48 17.12
N ALA A 359 2.93 -7.93 16.16
CA ALA A 359 1.54 -7.56 16.37
C ALA A 359 0.63 -8.76 16.65
N VAL A 360 0.90 -9.91 16.02
CA VAL A 360 0.20 -11.18 16.26
C VAL A 360 0.52 -11.74 17.65
N ASP A 361 1.79 -11.78 18.06
CA ASP A 361 2.18 -12.18 19.42
C ASP A 361 1.51 -11.29 20.49
N MET A 362 1.54 -9.97 20.30
CA MET A 362 0.88 -9.04 21.20
C MET A 362 -0.64 -9.28 21.26
N SER A 363 -1.29 -9.51 20.11
CA SER A 363 -2.73 -9.80 20.04
C SER A 363 -3.08 -11.09 20.79
N TYR A 364 -2.22 -12.11 20.69
CA TYR A 364 -2.36 -13.37 21.41
C TYR A 364 -2.18 -13.19 22.93
N ARG A 365 -1.17 -12.44 23.38
CA ARG A 365 -0.96 -12.11 24.81
C ARG A 365 -2.14 -11.38 25.44
N LEU A 366 -2.82 -10.54 24.66
CA LEU A 366 -4.04 -9.84 25.07
C LEU A 366 -5.27 -10.76 25.13
N GLY A 367 -5.15 -12.02 24.70
CA GLY A 367 -6.25 -12.97 24.60
C GLY A 367 -7.27 -12.58 23.52
N TRP A 368 -6.85 -11.83 22.49
CA TRP A 368 -7.74 -11.33 21.45
C TRP A 368 -7.84 -12.25 20.24
N ILE A 369 -6.88 -13.15 20.06
CA ILE A 369 -6.86 -14.16 19.00
C ILE A 369 -6.41 -15.52 19.55
N ASP A 370 -6.78 -16.58 18.85
CA ASP A 370 -6.35 -17.94 19.16
C ASP A 370 -4.94 -18.26 18.62
N ASP A 371 -4.28 -19.25 19.24
CA ASP A 371 -2.96 -19.77 18.86
C ASP A 371 -2.91 -20.33 17.43
N THR A 372 -4.07 -20.75 16.89
CA THR A 372 -4.22 -21.19 15.51
C THR A 372 -3.88 -20.07 14.50
N ILE A 373 -4.27 -18.82 14.78
CA ILE A 373 -3.94 -17.67 13.92
C ILE A 373 -2.44 -17.41 13.99
N VAL A 374 -1.84 -17.47 15.19
CA VAL A 374 -0.39 -17.31 15.38
C VAL A 374 0.38 -18.32 14.53
N SER A 375 0.00 -19.60 14.62
CA SER A 375 0.66 -20.70 13.89
C SER A 375 0.52 -20.53 12.37
N ARG A 376 -0.65 -20.13 11.87
CA ARG A 376 -0.90 -19.90 10.44
C ARG A 376 -0.09 -18.72 9.90
N VAL A 377 -0.02 -17.61 10.62
CA VAL A 377 0.79 -16.44 10.24
C VAL A 377 2.27 -16.82 10.13
N LEU A 378 2.81 -17.51 11.13
CA LEU A 378 4.20 -17.95 11.10
C LEU A 378 4.47 -18.92 9.93
N ALA A 379 3.53 -19.82 9.66
CA ALA A 379 3.66 -20.79 8.57
C ALA A 379 3.67 -20.10 7.19
N ILE A 380 2.73 -19.19 6.92
CA ILE A 380 2.64 -18.51 5.62
C ILE A 380 3.82 -17.57 5.38
N LEU A 381 4.29 -16.84 6.41
CA LEU A 381 5.47 -15.98 6.27
C LEU A 381 6.74 -16.79 5.98
N LYS A 382 6.91 -17.94 6.65
CA LYS A 382 8.01 -18.87 6.35
C LYS A 382 7.89 -19.45 4.94
N GLN A 383 6.69 -19.81 4.51
CA GLN A 383 6.43 -20.31 3.16
C GLN A 383 6.78 -19.25 2.10
N ALA A 384 6.48 -17.97 2.38
CA ALA A 384 6.84 -16.82 1.55
C ALA A 384 8.33 -16.43 1.61
N LYS A 385 9.16 -17.18 2.36
CA LYS A 385 10.59 -16.90 2.60
C LYS A 385 10.85 -15.55 3.30
N LEU A 386 9.93 -15.10 4.15
CA LEU A 386 10.05 -13.85 4.90
C LEU A 386 10.60 -14.09 6.33
N PRO A 387 11.34 -13.14 6.91
CA PRO A 387 11.81 -13.24 8.28
C PRO A 387 10.64 -13.12 9.28
N THR A 388 10.79 -13.79 10.42
CA THR A 388 9.77 -13.82 11.49
C THR A 388 10.32 -13.36 12.85
N ALA A 389 11.53 -12.81 12.89
CA ALA A 389 12.17 -12.25 14.07
C ALA A 389 13.01 -11.02 13.67
N PRO A 390 13.12 -9.98 14.50
CA PRO A 390 13.88 -8.78 14.16
C PRO A 390 15.39 -9.06 14.09
N PRO A 391 16.19 -8.15 13.52
CA PRO A 391 17.64 -8.20 13.61
C PRO A 391 18.12 -8.28 15.06
N ASP A 392 19.17 -9.07 15.30
CA ASP A 392 19.75 -9.27 16.64
C ASP A 392 20.22 -7.98 17.33
N SER A 393 20.50 -6.93 16.54
CA SER A 393 20.90 -5.63 17.05
C SER A 393 19.75 -4.82 17.62
N MET A 394 18.49 -5.18 17.36
CA MET A 394 17.32 -4.44 17.84
C MET A 394 17.13 -4.66 19.35
N THR A 395 16.97 -3.56 20.09
CA THR A 395 16.73 -3.55 21.54
C THR A 395 15.36 -3.01 21.87
N VAL A 396 14.87 -3.33 23.07
CA VAL A 396 13.58 -2.81 23.58
C VAL A 396 13.56 -1.28 23.56
N GLU A 397 14.63 -0.64 24.00
CA GLU A 397 14.74 0.83 24.04
C GLU A 397 14.73 1.47 22.65
N MET A 398 15.36 0.85 21.65
CA MET A 398 15.28 1.35 20.27
C MET A 398 13.85 1.29 19.72
N PHE A 399 13.15 0.16 19.93
CA PHE A 399 11.74 0.06 19.55
C PHE A 399 10.91 1.16 20.21
N LYS A 400 11.01 1.32 21.53
CA LYS A 400 10.24 2.33 22.28
C LYS A 400 10.52 3.76 21.79
N SER A 401 11.79 4.10 21.62
CA SER A 401 12.21 5.44 21.18
C SER A 401 11.65 5.79 19.79
N ILE A 402 11.74 4.86 18.84
CA ILE A 402 11.28 5.11 17.47
C ILE A 402 9.75 5.07 17.38
N MET A 403 9.10 4.15 18.08
CA MET A 403 7.63 4.04 18.10
C MET A 403 6.97 5.28 18.74
N ALA A 404 7.67 6.02 19.61
CA ALA A 404 7.16 7.24 20.24
C ALA A 404 6.93 8.40 19.24
N VAL A 405 7.54 8.37 18.06
CA VAL A 405 7.34 9.37 17.00
C VAL A 405 6.52 8.85 15.81
N ASP A 406 5.89 7.67 15.94
CA ASP A 406 4.99 7.13 14.93
C ASP A 406 3.79 8.08 14.72
N LYS A 407 3.41 8.31 13.46
CA LYS A 407 2.26 9.15 13.07
C LYS A 407 0.93 8.73 13.73
N LYS A 408 0.82 7.51 14.26
CA LYS A 408 -0.36 6.99 14.96
C LYS A 408 -0.45 7.47 16.41
N VAL A 409 0.61 8.06 16.96
CA VAL A 409 0.56 8.72 18.27
C VAL A 409 -0.43 9.88 18.22
N ALA A 410 -1.44 9.86 19.09
CA ALA A 410 -2.39 10.95 19.26
C ALA A 410 -2.40 11.35 20.73
N ASP A 411 -2.13 12.63 21.00
CA ASP A 411 -2.04 13.19 22.36
C ASP A 411 -1.12 12.38 23.30
N GLY A 412 0.00 11.88 22.76
CA GLY A 412 0.98 11.07 23.49
C GLY A 412 0.60 9.59 23.67
N LEU A 413 -0.59 9.16 23.24
CA LEU A 413 -1.01 7.76 23.26
C LEU A 413 -0.64 7.06 21.94
N LEU A 414 0.24 6.07 22.04
CA LEU A 414 0.53 5.17 20.92
C LEU A 414 -0.71 4.30 20.63
N ARG A 415 -1.16 4.34 19.37
CA ARG A 415 -2.22 3.48 18.86
C ARG A 415 -1.63 2.45 17.91
N LEU A 416 -2.08 1.22 18.03
CA LEU A 416 -1.59 0.08 17.25
C LEU A 416 -2.72 -0.53 16.42
N ILE A 417 -2.32 -1.28 15.40
CA ILE A 417 -3.21 -2.19 14.69
C ILE A 417 -2.91 -3.59 15.21
N LEU A 418 -3.94 -4.22 15.78
CA LEU A 418 -3.86 -5.54 16.40
C LEU A 418 -4.99 -6.41 15.83
N LEU A 419 -4.79 -7.72 15.85
CA LEU A 419 -5.82 -8.67 15.43
C LEU A 419 -6.79 -8.91 16.59
N LYS A 420 -8.07 -9.10 16.29
CA LYS A 420 -9.08 -9.38 17.30
C LYS A 420 -10.24 -10.19 16.74
N GLY A 421 -10.52 -11.33 17.36
CA GLY A 421 -11.53 -12.28 16.92
C GLY A 421 -11.01 -13.21 15.83
N PRO A 422 -11.88 -13.70 14.93
CA PRO A 422 -11.47 -14.65 13.89
C PRO A 422 -10.55 -13.99 12.84
N LEU A 423 -9.87 -14.82 12.06
CA LEU A 423 -9.04 -14.38 10.93
C LEU A 423 -9.77 -13.36 10.04
N GLY A 424 -9.03 -12.39 9.50
CA GLY A 424 -9.60 -11.33 8.68
C GLY A 424 -10.23 -10.19 9.50
N ASN A 425 -9.90 -10.08 10.80
CA ASN A 425 -10.38 -8.99 11.66
C ASN A 425 -9.22 -8.34 12.41
N CYS A 426 -9.17 -7.01 12.35
CA CYS A 426 -8.25 -6.20 13.10
C CYS A 426 -8.94 -4.98 13.72
N VAL A 427 -8.26 -4.34 14.66
CA VAL A 427 -8.71 -3.12 15.31
C VAL A 427 -7.60 -2.09 15.36
N PHE A 428 -7.94 -0.83 15.12
CA PHE A 428 -7.08 0.32 15.41
C PHE A 428 -7.41 0.83 16.81
N THR A 429 -6.49 0.69 17.76
CA THR A 429 -6.79 0.94 19.18
C THR A 429 -5.59 1.48 19.97
N GLY A 430 -5.87 2.36 20.93
CA GLY A 430 -4.95 2.71 22.02
C GLY A 430 -5.28 2.00 23.34
N ASP A 431 -6.38 1.24 23.36
CA ASP A 431 -6.89 0.54 24.53
C ASP A 431 -6.36 -0.90 24.56
N TYR A 432 -5.10 -1.03 24.97
CA TYR A 432 -4.43 -2.31 25.20
C TYR A 432 -3.59 -2.24 26.49
N ASP A 433 -3.33 -3.39 27.11
CA ASP A 433 -2.42 -3.47 28.25
C ASP A 433 -0.98 -3.19 27.78
N ARG A 434 -0.35 -2.16 28.35
CA ARG A 434 1.05 -1.80 28.02
C ARG A 434 2.02 -2.91 28.42
N LYS A 435 1.67 -3.74 29.42
CA LYS A 435 2.46 -4.91 29.80
C LYS A 435 2.56 -5.90 28.64
N ALA A 436 1.51 -6.09 27.85
CA ALA A 436 1.55 -6.98 26.68
C ALA A 436 2.51 -6.45 25.61
N LEU A 437 2.58 -5.14 25.41
CA LEU A 437 3.58 -4.53 24.51
C LEU A 437 5.00 -4.76 25.04
N ASP A 438 5.25 -4.48 26.31
CA ASP A 438 6.56 -4.70 26.92
C ASP A 438 6.99 -6.17 26.83
N GLU A 439 6.12 -7.11 27.20
CA GLU A 439 6.41 -8.55 27.08
C GLU A 439 6.67 -8.99 25.63
N THR A 440 5.93 -8.42 24.67
CA THR A 440 6.18 -8.65 23.24
C THR A 440 7.60 -8.20 22.90
N LEU A 441 7.97 -6.94 23.18
CA LEU A 441 9.31 -6.43 22.88
C LEU A 441 10.43 -7.28 23.51
N HIS A 442 10.29 -7.66 24.79
CA HIS A 442 11.30 -8.51 25.46
C HIS A 442 11.37 -9.94 24.91
N SER A 443 10.29 -10.45 24.29
CA SER A 443 10.30 -11.77 23.68
C SER A 443 11.00 -11.82 22.31
N PHE A 444 11.09 -10.67 21.63
CA PHE A 444 11.72 -10.55 20.31
C PHE A 444 13.11 -9.89 20.35
N CYS A 445 13.46 -9.20 21.44
CA CYS A 445 14.77 -8.58 21.63
C CYS A 445 15.61 -9.37 22.64
N LYS A 446 16.92 -9.51 22.36
CA LYS A 446 17.87 -10.18 23.29
C LYS A 446 18.25 -9.31 24.49
N SER A 447 18.04 -7.99 24.41
CA SER A 447 18.39 -7.00 25.44
C SER A 447 17.49 -5.78 25.41
#